data_AF-H0T4R3-F1
#
_entry.id   AF-H0T4R3-F1
#
_cell.length_a   1.000
_cell.length_b   1.000
_cell.length_c   1.000
_cell.angle_alpha   90.00
_cell.angle_beta   90.00
_cell.angle_gamma   90.00
#
_symmetry.space_group_name_H-M   'P 1'
#
loop_
_entity.id
_entity.type
_entity.pdbx_description
1 polymer ?
#
loop_
_entity_poly.entity_id
_entity_poly.type
_entity_poly.pdbx_seq_one_letter_code
_entity_poly.pdbx_strand_id
1 'polypeptide(L)'
;MRLRTSYAMLEAELPPSGWAIGDRFTLADCAALPALFYGNKVEPLGGDLRIVASYLDRLTARPSVARVLAEAEPYFSMFPQEPG
;
A
#
# COMPACT_ATOMS: atom_id res chain seq x y z
N MET A 1 5.74 15.71 4.03
CA MET A 1 7.20 15.43 4.18
C MET A 1 7.49 14.02 4.71
N ARG A 2 6.95 13.58 5.86
CA ARG A 2 7.24 12.24 6.42
C ARG A 2 6.84 11.06 5.51
N LEU A 3 5.63 11.07 4.94
CA LEU A 3 5.17 9.99 4.04
C LEU A 3 6.06 9.83 2.81
N ARG A 4 6.41 10.94 2.15
CA ARG A 4 7.31 10.93 0.99
C ARG A 4 8.68 10.33 1.32
N THR A 5 9.23 10.63 2.50
CA THR A 5 10.48 10.01 2.97
C THR A 5 10.30 8.50 3.21
N SER A 6 9.23 8.08 3.87
CA SER A 6 8.94 6.66 4.08
C SER A 6 8.76 5.91 2.76
N TYR A 7 8.10 6.51 1.77
CA TYR A 7 7.97 5.91 0.44
C TYR A 7 9.32 5.81 -0.28
N ALA A 8 10.18 6.83 -0.19
CA ALA A 8 11.51 6.76 -0.77
C ALA A 8 12.36 5.65 -0.14
N MET A 9 12.20 5.40 1.18
CA MET A 9 12.84 4.27 1.84
C MET A 9 12.28 2.94 1.35
N LEU A 10 10.95 2.81 1.24
CA LEU A 10 10.34 1.59 0.71
C LEU A 10 10.72 1.33 -0.75
N GLU A 11 10.84 2.36 -1.58
CA GLU A 11 11.27 2.26 -2.98
C GLU A 11 12.70 1.72 -3.08
N ALA A 12 13.58 2.09 -2.15
CA ALA A 12 14.96 1.61 -2.12
C ALA A 12 15.10 0.17 -1.59
N GLU A 13 14.24 -0.26 -0.67
CA GLU A 13 14.38 -1.51 0.07
C GLU A 13 13.48 -2.65 -0.44
N LEU A 14 12.32 -2.34 -1.02
CA LEU A 14 11.43 -3.37 -1.53
C LEU A 14 12.01 -4.02 -2.79
N PRO A 15 11.81 -5.33 -2.98
CA PRO A 15 12.20 -5.97 -4.21
C PRO A 15 11.30 -5.48 -5.36
N PRO A 16 11.83 -5.32 -6.59
CA PRO A 16 11.03 -4.94 -7.76
C PRO A 16 9.84 -5.85 -8.02
N SER A 17 9.95 -7.12 -7.61
CA SER A 17 8.93 -8.16 -7.73
C SER A 17 8.87 -9.02 -6.47
N GLY A 18 7.76 -9.73 -6.27
CA GLY A 18 7.56 -10.55 -5.08
C GLY A 18 7.00 -9.75 -3.91
N TRP A 19 7.35 -10.18 -2.70
CA TRP A 19 6.79 -9.72 -1.43
C TRP A 19 7.86 -9.01 -0.59
N ALA A 20 7.45 -8.37 0.50
CA ALA A 20 8.38 -7.60 1.33
C ALA A 20 9.55 -8.46 1.86
N ILE A 21 9.33 -9.76 2.08
CA ILE A 21 10.34 -10.68 2.59
C ILE A 21 10.27 -12.00 1.83
N GLY A 22 11.30 -12.26 1.01
CA GLY A 22 11.41 -13.49 0.22
C GLY A 22 10.27 -13.66 -0.80
N ASP A 23 10.04 -14.91 -1.20
CA ASP A 23 9.14 -15.21 -2.33
C ASP A 23 7.67 -15.44 -1.93
N ARG A 24 7.33 -15.38 -0.63
CA ARG A 24 5.99 -15.67 -0.14
C ARG A 24 5.37 -14.49 0.60
N PHE A 25 4.05 -14.38 0.48
CA PHE A 25 3.26 -13.41 1.22
C PHE A 25 3.30 -13.75 2.72
N THR A 26 3.58 -12.75 3.55
CA THR A 26 3.78 -12.89 4.99
C THR A 26 3.00 -11.83 5.77
N LEU A 27 3.16 -11.85 7.10
CA LEU A 27 2.65 -10.79 7.97
C LEU A 27 3.22 -9.40 7.66
N ALA A 28 4.41 -9.29 7.07
CA ALA A 28 4.97 -8.01 6.65
C ALA A 28 4.09 -7.36 5.58
N ASP A 29 3.63 -8.15 4.61
CA ASP A 29 2.74 -7.70 3.54
C ASP A 29 1.34 -7.36 4.06
N CYS A 30 0.81 -8.15 5.00
CA CYS A 30 -0.43 -7.84 5.71
C CYS A 30 -0.36 -6.48 6.42
N ALA A 31 0.75 -6.18 7.09
CA ALA A 31 0.95 -4.93 7.81
C ALA A 31 1.16 -3.74 6.87
N ALA A 32 1.83 -3.95 5.74
CA ALA A 32 2.09 -2.91 4.75
C ALA A 32 0.83 -2.43 4.03
N LEU A 33 -0.11 -3.33 3.73
CA LEU A 33 -1.33 -3.03 2.96
C LEU A 33 -2.12 -1.82 3.49
N PRO A 34 -2.63 -1.79 4.73
CA PRO A 34 -3.46 -0.67 5.19
C PRO A 34 -2.68 0.64 5.25
N ALA A 35 -1.39 0.58 5.62
CA ALA A 35 -0.52 1.76 5.67
C ALA A 35 -0.31 2.37 4.28
N LEU A 36 -0.04 1.54 3.27
CA LEU A 36 0.13 2.01 1.89
C LEU A 36 -1.19 2.42 1.24
N PHE A 37 -2.28 1.69 1.46
CA PHE A 37 -3.59 2.00 0.89
C PHE A 37 -4.09 3.38 1.32
N TYR A 38 -4.13 3.65 2.63
CA TYR A 38 -4.55 4.96 3.14
C TYR A 38 -3.48 6.03 2.97
N GLY A 39 -2.19 5.65 3.06
CA GLY A 39 -1.09 6.55 2.73
C GLY A 39 -1.23 7.12 1.32
N ASN A 40 -1.51 6.28 0.32
CA ASN A 40 -1.68 6.69 -1.07
C ASN A 40 -2.93 7.57 -1.27
N LYS A 41 -3.97 7.42 -0.44
CA LYS A 41 -5.15 8.28 -0.46
C LYS A 41 -4.84 9.72 0.02
N VAL A 42 -3.88 9.88 0.92
CA VAL A 42 -3.50 11.18 1.52
C VAL A 42 -2.32 11.83 0.78
N GLU A 43 -1.32 11.04 0.41
CA GLU A 43 -0.15 11.43 -0.37
C GLU A 43 0.01 10.41 -1.50
N PRO A 44 -0.49 10.72 -2.71
CA PRO A 44 -0.41 9.81 -3.85
C PRO A 44 1.04 9.41 -4.19
N LEU A 45 1.23 8.14 -4.51
CA LEU A 45 2.49 7.61 -5.02
C LEU A 45 2.76 8.24 -6.41
N GLY A 46 3.78 9.08 -6.50
CA GLY A 46 4.21 9.71 -7.75
C GLY A 46 4.94 8.75 -8.69
N GLY A 47 5.19 9.19 -9.93
CA GLY A 47 5.78 8.36 -11.00
C GLY A 47 7.21 7.86 -10.74
N ASP A 48 7.91 8.43 -9.76
CA ASP A 48 9.25 8.00 -9.34
C ASP A 48 9.22 6.79 -8.39
N LEU A 49 8.06 6.46 -7.81
CA LEU A 49 7.87 5.39 -6.82
C LEU A 49 7.31 4.12 -7.48
N ARG A 50 8.00 3.61 -8.50
CA ARG A 50 7.51 2.51 -9.35
C ARG A 50 7.44 1.19 -8.60
N ILE A 51 8.43 0.89 -7.76
CA ILE A 51 8.49 -0.36 -7.00
C ILE A 51 7.38 -0.37 -5.94
N VAL A 52 7.22 0.71 -5.18
CA VAL A 52 6.17 0.83 -4.16
C VAL A 52 4.78 0.79 -4.80
N ALA A 53 4.56 1.48 -5.93
CA ALA A 53 3.30 1.44 -6.65
C ALA A 53 2.97 0.02 -7.13
N SER A 54 3.90 -0.66 -7.81
CA SER A 54 3.71 -2.03 -8.26
C SER A 54 3.49 -3.00 -7.09
N TYR A 55 4.15 -2.76 -5.96
CA TYR A 55 3.94 -3.55 -4.75
C TYR A 55 2.52 -3.37 -4.19
N LEU A 56 2.01 -2.14 -4.10
CA LEU A 56 0.62 -1.87 -3.70
C LEU A 56 -0.39 -2.52 -4.65
N ASP A 57 -0.15 -2.48 -5.96
CA ASP A 57 -0.99 -3.17 -6.95
C ASP A 57 -1.01 -4.69 -6.70
N ARG A 58 0.15 -5.30 -6.42
CA ARG A 58 0.23 -6.73 -6.09
C ARG A 58 -0.50 -7.07 -4.79
N LEU A 59 -0.37 -6.24 -3.76
CA LEU A 59 -1.10 -6.41 -2.50
C LEU A 59 -2.60 -6.41 -2.75
N THR A 60 -3.11 -5.38 -3.43
CA THR A 60 -4.55 -5.19 -3.67
C THR A 60 -5.17 -6.24 -4.58
N ALA A 61 -4.40 -6.76 -5.56
CA ALA A 61 -4.83 -7.83 -6.45
C ALA A 61 -4.89 -9.22 -5.79
N ARG A 62 -4.24 -9.42 -4.63
CA ARG A 62 -4.25 -10.73 -3.94
C ARG A 62 -5.68 -11.07 -3.48
N PRO A 63 -6.22 -12.28 -3.74
CA PRO A 63 -7.62 -12.61 -3.42
C PRO A 63 -8.05 -12.38 -1.97
N SER A 64 -7.20 -12.67 -0.99
CA SER A 64 -7.53 -12.41 0.42
C SER A 64 -7.61 -10.92 0.74
N VAL A 65 -6.78 -10.12 0.10
CA VAL A 65 -6.74 -8.67 0.31
C VAL A 65 -7.93 -8.02 -0.37
N ALA A 66 -8.21 -8.39 -1.63
CA ALA A 66 -9.40 -7.93 -2.35
C ALA A 66 -10.68 -8.21 -1.55
N ARG A 67 -10.78 -9.41 -0.95
CA ARG A 67 -11.88 -9.74 -0.03
C ARG A 67 -11.96 -8.79 1.17
N VAL A 68 -10.85 -8.54 1.85
CA VAL A 68 -10.80 -7.61 3.00
C VAL A 68 -11.19 -6.19 2.59
N LEU A 69 -10.73 -5.71 1.43
CA LEU A 69 -11.09 -4.39 0.93
C LEU A 69 -12.58 -4.29 0.58
N ALA A 70 -13.16 -5.33 -0.02
CA ALA A 70 -14.60 -5.40 -0.29
C ALA A 70 -15.42 -5.42 1.01
N GLU A 71 -15.00 -6.20 2.02
CA GLU A 71 -15.64 -6.20 3.34
C GLU A 71 -15.49 -4.85 4.06
N ALA A 72 -14.41 -4.11 3.80
CA ALA A 72 -14.13 -2.81 4.40
C ALA A 72 -14.79 -1.62 3.67
N GLU A 73 -15.21 -1.79 2.41
CA GLU A 73 -15.77 -0.72 1.56
C GLU A 73 -16.87 0.11 2.24
N PRO A 74 -17.86 -0.48 2.97
CA PRO A 74 -18.90 0.29 3.64
C PRO A 74 -18.38 1.29 4.67
N TYR A 75 -17.15 1.08 5.17
CA TYR A 75 -16.50 1.90 6.18
C TYR A 75 -15.55 2.95 5.60
N PHE A 76 -15.29 2.96 4.28
CA PHE A 76 -14.32 3.89 3.68
C PHE A 76 -14.75 5.36 3.79
N SER A 77 -16.05 5.63 3.91
CA SER A 77 -16.60 6.96 4.19
C SER A 77 -16.26 7.49 5.59
N MET A 78 -15.90 6.60 6.52
CA MET A 78 -15.45 6.98 7.87
C MET A 78 -13.98 7.44 7.87
N PHE A 79 -13.24 7.23 6.78
CA PHE A 79 -11.88 7.75 6.66
C PHE A 79 -11.92 9.28 6.52
N PRO A 80 -11.23 10.03 7.40
CA PRO A 80 -11.25 11.48 7.36
C PRO A 80 -10.63 11.97 6.05
N GLN A 81 -11.40 12.72 5.28
CA GLN A 81 -10.92 13.43 4.10
C GLN A 81 -10.74 14.91 4.49
N GLU A 82 -9.70 15.56 3.99
CA GLU A 82 -9.62 17.02 4.13
C GLU A 82 -10.86 17.64 3.47
N PRO A 83 -11.49 18.66 4.07
CA PRO A 83 -12.53 19.42 3.39
C PRO A 83 -11.95 19.96 2.08
N GLY A 84 -12.58 19.62 0.96
CA GLY A 84 -12.20 20.09 -0.37
C GLY A 84 -12.42 21.59 -0.57
#